data_AF-A0A2H3TQM2-F1
#
_entry.id   AF-A0A2H3TQM2-F1
#
_cell.length_a   1.000
_cell.length_b   1.000
_cell.length_c   1.000
_cell.angle_alpha   90.00
_cell.angle_beta   90.00
_cell.angle_gamma   90.00
#
_symmetry.space_group_name_H-M   'P 1'
#
loop_
_entity.id
_entity.type
_entity.pdbx_description
1 polymer ?
#
loop_
_entity_poly.entity_id
_entity_poly.type
_entity_poly.pdbx_seq_one_letter_code
_entity_poly.pdbx_strand_id
1 'polypeptide(L)'
;MDQGIVRVINGGWMDGLTRDAVSRPDTSTILWGTLYEPWNLFERLDKGDRVAVAEPVTLLRDVCSGHDSPGKNCSIICNSSDDLFASWKTLWQCLSLTSLTLANSTFSTLDQHHNGTGNRTPREQITSALSSFGVHNGTDFDGKVVLNLTYECAAASCRDTSMGECSIGQFDPGYFESETIQWIKVYEALEPLCDGLESDINIDIAGPGVLITYITQTAMVVFAWLFFLLLKVNKFINTSTSIFTHLFRKRNPGPNLLTHRVSGLERLERTNLAHATSTFLAELHEAQCFFVVAIEIALINASSRSAIFTGADNWQSLLWNRDSVQFLAGMGAWPIILGQISLRRAELDSMYYLILSTLALALAGVAADTAANPDPDRIYNMFQGQNTLEECGGHPSLRTFCVEERESIYWYVFPAGSIYAFLGLLAILWWAKLWSLCNSPASFVKRHKSLSKRQLETWE
;
A
#
# COMPACT_ATOMS: atom_id res chain seq x y z
N MET A 1 -20.96 -23.32 -8.40
CA MET A 1 -19.61 -23.87 -8.22
C MET A 1 -19.21 -24.40 -9.57
N ASP A 2 -18.41 -23.64 -10.30
CA ASP A 2 -17.97 -24.04 -11.63
C ASP A 2 -16.99 -25.20 -11.49
N GLN A 3 -17.49 -26.41 -11.74
CA GLN A 3 -16.69 -27.62 -11.80
C GLN A 3 -16.02 -27.65 -13.18
N GLY A 4 -14.77 -27.21 -13.25
CA GLY A 4 -13.99 -27.23 -14.48
C GLY A 4 -12.50 -27.08 -14.16
N ILE A 5 -11.66 -27.62 -15.04
CA ILE A 5 -10.20 -27.52 -14.92
C ILE A 5 -9.64 -26.22 -15.54
N VAL A 6 -10.50 -25.46 -16.23
CA VAL A 6 -10.19 -24.15 -16.81
C VAL A 6 -11.25 -23.15 -16.34
N ARG A 7 -10.80 -21.97 -15.91
CA ARG A 7 -11.63 -20.83 -15.56
C ARG A 7 -11.29 -19.66 -16.47
N VAL A 8 -12.31 -19.01 -17.03
CA VAL A 8 -12.13 -17.80 -17.84
C VAL A 8 -12.69 -16.61 -17.06
N ILE A 9 -11.81 -15.68 -16.69
CA ILE A 9 -12.17 -14.47 -15.94
C ILE A 9 -12.07 -13.22 -16.82
N ASN A 10 -12.81 -12.17 -16.45
CA ASN A 10 -12.60 -10.87 -17.07
C ASN A 10 -11.25 -10.32 -16.58
N GLY A 11 -10.36 -9.89 -17.48
CA GLY A 11 -9.02 -9.38 -17.15
C GLY A 11 -9.01 -7.99 -16.47
N GLY A 12 -10.05 -7.66 -15.69
CA GLY A 12 -10.14 -6.44 -14.91
C GLY A 12 -9.73 -6.71 -13.45
N TRP A 13 -8.96 -5.79 -12.87
CA TRP A 13 -8.69 -5.76 -11.44
C TRP A 13 -9.95 -5.27 -10.72
N MET A 14 -10.60 -6.13 -9.93
CA MET A 14 -11.73 -5.74 -9.07
C MET A 14 -11.36 -5.96 -7.60
N ASP A 15 -11.46 -4.88 -6.83
CA ASP A 15 -11.12 -4.77 -5.41
C ASP A 15 -11.62 -5.95 -4.56
N GLY A 16 -10.71 -6.85 -4.18
CA GLY A 16 -10.61 -7.51 -2.87
C GLY A 16 -11.81 -8.28 -2.27
N LEU A 17 -12.95 -8.42 -2.96
CA LEU A 17 -14.19 -8.98 -2.38
C LEU A 17 -14.82 -10.12 -3.19
N THR A 18 -14.18 -10.57 -4.27
CA THR A 18 -14.65 -11.75 -5.04
C THR A 18 -13.51 -12.69 -5.40
N ARG A 19 -13.82 -13.99 -5.44
CA ARG A 19 -12.95 -15.12 -5.84
C ARG A 19 -12.48 -15.09 -7.32
N ASP A 20 -12.57 -13.95 -7.99
CA ASP A 20 -12.50 -13.79 -9.44
C ASP A 20 -11.44 -12.76 -9.91
N ALA A 21 -10.34 -12.58 -9.15
CA ALA A 21 -9.25 -11.70 -9.54
C ALA A 21 -7.87 -12.30 -9.18
N VAL A 22 -6.87 -12.05 -10.03
CA VAL A 22 -5.46 -12.35 -9.74
C VAL A 22 -4.95 -11.32 -8.73
N SER A 23 -4.62 -11.75 -7.52
CA SER A 23 -4.05 -10.89 -6.49
C SER A 23 -2.58 -10.62 -6.81
N ARG A 24 -2.25 -9.37 -7.20
CA ARG A 24 -0.88 -8.88 -7.49
C ARG A 24 -0.15 -9.75 -8.53
N PRO A 25 -0.29 -9.49 -9.84
CA PRO A 25 0.38 -10.24 -10.90
C PRO A 25 1.85 -9.82 -11.04
N ASP A 26 2.64 -10.00 -9.97
CA ASP A 26 4.09 -9.92 -10.02
C ASP A 26 4.67 -11.15 -10.73
N THR A 27 5.93 -11.08 -11.17
CA THR A 27 6.57 -12.14 -11.96
C THR A 27 6.51 -13.51 -11.27
N SER A 28 6.74 -13.57 -9.96
CA SER A 28 6.71 -14.84 -9.22
C SER A 28 5.30 -15.44 -9.19
N THR A 29 4.29 -14.61 -8.94
CA THR A 29 2.88 -15.00 -8.96
C THR A 29 2.42 -15.47 -10.35
N ILE A 30 2.85 -14.78 -11.41
CA ILE A 30 2.55 -15.19 -12.79
C ILE A 30 3.16 -16.57 -13.07
N LEU A 31 4.45 -16.77 -12.79
CA LEU A 31 5.14 -18.04 -13.06
C LEU A 31 4.52 -19.19 -12.24
N TRP A 32 4.24 -18.96 -10.96
CA TRP A 32 3.57 -19.92 -10.09
C TRP A 32 2.18 -20.31 -10.61
N GLY A 33 1.33 -19.30 -10.88
CA GLY A 33 -0.06 -19.51 -11.26
C GLY A 33 -0.26 -20.05 -12.67
N THR A 34 0.71 -19.88 -13.57
CA THR A 34 0.59 -20.29 -14.99
C THR A 34 1.44 -21.51 -15.37
N LEU A 35 2.49 -21.84 -14.60
CA LEU A 35 3.36 -23.00 -14.86
C LEU A 35 3.25 -24.07 -13.77
N TYR A 36 3.47 -23.70 -12.50
CA TYR A 36 3.51 -24.66 -11.38
C TYR A 36 2.12 -25.20 -11.04
N GLU A 37 1.13 -24.32 -10.77
CA GLU A 37 -0.22 -24.75 -10.41
C GLU A 37 -0.87 -25.62 -11.50
N PRO A 38 -0.80 -25.26 -12.80
CA PRO A 38 -1.29 -26.12 -13.87
C PRO A 38 -0.56 -27.47 -13.94
N TRP A 39 0.76 -27.51 -13.75
CA TRP A 39 1.49 -28.79 -13.68
C TRP A 39 0.96 -29.68 -12.57
N ASN A 40 0.86 -29.15 -11.35
CA ASN A 40 0.36 -29.87 -10.17
C ASN A 40 -1.09 -30.34 -10.37
N LEU A 41 -1.95 -29.53 -11.00
CA LEU A 41 -3.30 -29.92 -11.38
C LEU A 41 -3.30 -31.13 -12.33
N PHE A 42 -2.54 -31.07 -13.43
CA PHE A 42 -2.55 -32.13 -14.43
C PHE A 42 -1.83 -33.41 -13.95
N GLU A 43 -0.78 -33.29 -13.16
CA GLU A 43 -0.11 -34.42 -12.54
C GLU A 43 -1.04 -35.17 -11.56
N ARG A 44 -1.86 -34.45 -10.78
CA ARG A 44 -2.88 -35.06 -9.91
C ARG A 44 -3.98 -35.75 -10.71
N LEU A 45 -4.44 -35.13 -11.80
CA LEU A 45 -5.38 -35.74 -12.73
C LEU A 45 -4.81 -37.04 -13.32
N ASP A 46 -3.53 -37.04 -13.69
CA ASP A 46 -2.85 -38.22 -14.22
C ASP A 46 -2.75 -39.36 -13.20
N LYS A 47 -2.55 -39.02 -11.92
CA LYS A 47 -2.57 -39.97 -10.80
C LYS A 47 -3.97 -40.43 -10.36
N GLY A 48 -5.04 -39.81 -10.88
CA GLY A 48 -6.43 -40.13 -10.53
C GLY A 48 -6.89 -39.55 -9.18
N ASP A 49 -6.21 -38.52 -8.68
CA ASP A 49 -6.57 -37.84 -7.42
C ASP A 49 -7.83 -36.96 -7.58
N ARG A 50 -8.50 -36.65 -6.45
CA ARG A 50 -9.71 -35.81 -6.46
C ARG A 50 -9.39 -34.35 -6.80
N VAL A 51 -10.02 -33.83 -7.85
CA VAL A 51 -9.86 -32.46 -8.37
C VAL A 51 -10.38 -31.36 -7.42
N ALA A 52 -11.21 -31.71 -6.43
CA ALA A 52 -11.86 -30.74 -5.53
C ALA A 52 -10.91 -29.87 -4.68
N VAL A 53 -9.59 -30.14 -4.72
CA VAL A 53 -8.55 -29.43 -3.97
C VAL A 53 -7.61 -28.61 -4.88
N ALA A 54 -7.71 -28.75 -6.20
CA ALA A 54 -6.82 -28.08 -7.14
C ALA A 54 -7.47 -26.83 -7.76
N GLU A 55 -6.69 -25.77 -7.95
CA GLU A 55 -7.16 -24.56 -8.62
C GLU A 55 -7.22 -24.75 -10.15
N PRO A 56 -8.27 -24.26 -10.83
CA PRO A 56 -8.36 -24.35 -12.28
C PRO A 56 -7.38 -23.41 -12.98
N VAL A 57 -6.93 -23.79 -14.17
CA VAL A 57 -6.10 -22.92 -15.03
C VAL A 57 -6.89 -21.68 -15.39
N THR A 58 -6.34 -20.50 -15.11
CA THR A 58 -7.04 -19.23 -15.30
C THR A 58 -6.63 -18.57 -16.62
N LEU A 59 -7.62 -18.29 -17.47
CA LEU A 59 -7.49 -17.54 -18.72
C LEU A 59 -8.21 -16.20 -18.61
N LEU A 60 -7.70 -15.20 -19.31
CA LEU A 60 -8.19 -13.83 -19.30
C LEU A 60 -8.98 -13.52 -20.58
N ARG A 61 -10.17 -12.93 -20.46
CA ARG A 61 -10.92 -12.45 -21.63
C ARG A 61 -10.26 -11.23 -22.26
N ASP A 62 -10.43 -11.11 -23.58
CA ASP A 62 -10.11 -9.93 -24.38
C ASP A 62 -8.62 -9.50 -24.43
N VAL A 63 -7.69 -10.31 -23.92
CA VAL A 63 -6.25 -9.99 -23.95
C VAL A 63 -5.65 -10.07 -25.35
N CYS A 64 -6.09 -11.03 -26.16
CA CYS A 64 -5.61 -11.21 -27.54
C CYS A 64 -6.46 -10.45 -28.57
N SER A 65 -7.45 -9.69 -28.14
CA SER A 65 -8.36 -8.92 -29.00
C SER A 65 -7.86 -7.48 -29.11
N GLY A 66 -7.17 -7.14 -30.20
CA GLY A 66 -6.64 -5.78 -30.39
C GLY A 66 -7.74 -4.71 -30.55
N HIS A 67 -7.46 -3.49 -30.11
CA HIS A 67 -8.38 -2.33 -30.18
C HIS A 67 -8.74 -1.91 -31.63
N ASP A 68 -7.93 -2.30 -32.62
CA ASP A 68 -8.05 -1.88 -34.04
C ASP A 68 -8.29 -3.03 -35.04
N SER A 69 -8.44 -4.28 -34.59
CA SER A 69 -8.81 -5.39 -35.48
C SER A 69 -9.43 -6.56 -34.74
N PRO A 70 -10.64 -7.03 -35.13
CA PRO A 70 -11.36 -8.12 -34.48
C PRO A 70 -10.76 -9.53 -34.77
N GLY A 71 -9.47 -9.62 -35.11
CA GLY A 71 -8.88 -10.82 -35.71
C GLY A 71 -7.40 -11.08 -35.39
N LYS A 72 -6.88 -10.69 -34.22
CA LYS A 72 -5.57 -11.18 -33.76
C LYS A 72 -5.74 -12.51 -33.01
N ASN A 73 -5.03 -13.54 -33.45
CA ASN A 73 -4.98 -14.86 -32.82
C ASN A 73 -3.94 -14.84 -31.68
N CYS A 74 -4.25 -15.39 -30.50
CA CYS A 74 -3.28 -15.49 -29.40
C CYS A 74 -1.98 -16.18 -29.82
N SER A 75 -2.05 -17.07 -30.82
CA SER A 75 -0.89 -17.74 -31.39
C SER A 75 0.14 -16.78 -32.01
N ILE A 76 -0.31 -15.67 -32.60
CA ILE A 76 0.60 -14.68 -33.19
C ILE A 76 1.23 -13.83 -32.09
N ILE A 77 0.41 -13.39 -31.12
CA ILE A 77 0.83 -12.54 -29.99
C ILE A 77 1.87 -13.25 -29.13
N CYS A 78 1.64 -14.51 -28.78
CA CYS A 78 2.52 -15.25 -27.90
C CYS A 78 3.83 -15.71 -28.56
N ASN A 79 3.90 -15.70 -29.89
CA ASN A 79 5.09 -16.11 -30.65
C ASN A 79 6.08 -14.95 -30.91
N SER A 80 5.77 -13.74 -30.43
CA SER A 80 6.61 -12.55 -30.53
C SER A 80 6.96 -12.06 -29.13
N SER A 81 8.24 -11.85 -28.84
CA SER A 81 8.69 -11.24 -27.57
C SER A 81 8.06 -9.85 -27.36
N ASP A 82 7.89 -9.08 -28.44
CA ASP A 82 7.37 -7.71 -28.40
C ASP A 82 5.92 -7.64 -27.91
N ASP A 83 5.11 -8.66 -28.23
CA ASP A 83 3.70 -8.71 -27.82
C ASP A 83 3.51 -9.52 -26.52
N LEU A 84 4.33 -10.56 -26.31
CA LEU A 84 4.29 -11.42 -25.12
C LEU A 84 4.49 -10.62 -23.82
N PHE A 85 5.56 -9.79 -23.78
CA PHE A 85 5.96 -9.05 -22.58
C PHE A 85 5.34 -7.64 -22.49
N ALA A 86 4.44 -7.27 -23.39
CA ALA A 86 3.83 -5.94 -23.42
C ALA A 86 3.01 -5.61 -22.16
N SER A 87 2.47 -6.62 -21.47
CA SER A 87 1.71 -6.46 -20.23
C SER A 87 1.73 -7.73 -19.39
N TRP A 88 1.39 -7.64 -18.11
CA TRP A 88 1.17 -8.83 -17.29
C TRP A 88 0.05 -9.72 -17.82
N LYS A 89 -0.96 -9.14 -18.47
CA LYS A 89 -2.11 -9.87 -19.00
C LYS A 89 -1.71 -10.74 -20.18
N THR A 90 -0.92 -10.21 -21.10
CA THR A 90 -0.39 -10.96 -22.25
C THR A 90 0.54 -12.08 -21.78
N LEU A 91 1.44 -11.79 -20.83
CA LEU A 91 2.32 -12.79 -20.25
C LEU A 91 1.54 -13.91 -19.57
N TRP A 92 0.58 -13.56 -18.69
CA TRP A 92 -0.30 -14.53 -18.02
C TRP A 92 -1.06 -15.39 -19.03
N GLN A 93 -1.69 -14.75 -20.01
CA GLN A 93 -2.50 -15.45 -21.02
C GLN A 93 -1.64 -16.42 -21.84
N CYS A 94 -0.47 -16.00 -22.30
CA CYS A 94 0.41 -16.83 -23.12
C CYS A 94 0.99 -18.02 -22.35
N LEU A 95 1.39 -17.83 -21.09
CA LEU A 95 1.88 -18.93 -20.25
C LEU A 95 0.76 -19.90 -19.86
N SER A 96 -0.46 -19.42 -19.58
CA SER A 96 -1.62 -20.29 -19.35
C SER A 96 -2.01 -21.09 -20.59
N LEU A 97 -1.98 -20.49 -21.79
CA LEU A 97 -2.20 -21.24 -23.04
C LEU A 97 -1.10 -22.27 -23.29
N THR A 98 0.13 -21.94 -22.91
CA THR A 98 1.29 -22.84 -22.99
C THR A 98 1.12 -24.07 -22.11
N SER A 99 0.73 -23.91 -20.84
CA SER A 99 0.50 -25.06 -19.96
C SER A 99 -0.66 -25.94 -20.45
N LEU A 100 -1.73 -25.34 -21.00
CA LEU A 100 -2.84 -26.10 -21.59
C LEU A 100 -2.45 -26.89 -22.84
N THR A 101 -1.67 -26.28 -23.75
CA THR A 101 -1.23 -26.93 -25.00
C THR A 101 -0.23 -28.05 -24.73
N LEU A 102 0.73 -27.83 -23.83
CA LEU A 102 1.72 -28.84 -23.45
C LEU A 102 1.11 -29.96 -22.60
N ALA A 103 0.12 -29.68 -21.75
CA ALA A 103 -0.59 -30.73 -21.02
C ALA A 103 -1.25 -31.74 -21.95
N ASN A 104 -1.74 -31.27 -23.10
CA ASN A 104 -2.34 -32.11 -24.13
C ASN A 104 -1.33 -33.15 -24.68
N SER A 105 -0.06 -32.77 -24.86
CA SER A 105 0.98 -33.70 -25.33
C SER A 105 1.58 -34.56 -24.22
N THR A 106 1.67 -34.02 -23.01
CA THR A 106 2.43 -34.65 -21.90
C THR A 106 1.61 -35.68 -21.12
N PHE A 107 0.31 -35.46 -20.94
CA PHE A 107 -0.53 -36.33 -20.11
C PHE A 107 -1.52 -37.13 -20.95
N SER A 108 -1.29 -38.45 -21.05
CA SER A 108 -2.12 -39.36 -21.86
C SER A 108 -3.47 -39.72 -21.23
N THR A 109 -3.63 -39.52 -19.93
CA THR A 109 -4.83 -39.91 -19.16
C THR A 109 -5.93 -38.84 -19.17
N LEU A 110 -5.71 -37.70 -19.83
CA LEU A 110 -6.67 -36.59 -19.91
C LEU A 110 -7.94 -36.93 -20.72
N ASP A 111 -7.93 -38.04 -21.46
CA ASP A 111 -9.10 -38.56 -22.18
C ASP A 111 -10.07 -39.33 -21.26
N GLN A 112 -9.67 -39.61 -20.02
CA GLN A 112 -10.49 -40.32 -19.06
C GLN A 112 -11.37 -39.34 -18.27
N HIS A 113 -12.55 -39.82 -17.87
CA HIS A 113 -13.45 -39.04 -17.03
C HIS A 113 -12.96 -39.08 -15.57
N HIS A 114 -12.75 -37.91 -14.97
CA HIS A 114 -12.25 -37.78 -13.61
C HIS A 114 -13.32 -37.24 -12.67
N ASN A 115 -13.39 -37.79 -11.45
CA ASN A 115 -14.34 -37.32 -10.45
C ASN A 115 -14.01 -35.88 -10.04
N GLY A 116 -14.87 -34.93 -10.41
CA GLY A 116 -14.70 -33.50 -10.12
C GLY A 116 -14.52 -32.61 -11.35
N THR A 117 -14.43 -33.17 -12.57
CA THR A 117 -14.28 -32.41 -13.82
C THR A 117 -15.61 -32.11 -14.53
N GLY A 118 -16.76 -32.33 -13.88
CA GLY A 118 -18.08 -32.15 -14.52
C GLY A 118 -18.34 -33.15 -15.65
N ASN A 119 -19.30 -32.87 -16.55
CA ASN A 119 -19.75 -33.81 -17.59
C ASN A 119 -18.78 -34.00 -18.77
N ARG A 120 -17.70 -33.21 -18.86
CA ARG A 120 -16.73 -33.21 -19.96
C ARG A 120 -15.40 -33.76 -19.49
N THR A 121 -14.67 -34.44 -20.38
CA THR A 121 -13.29 -34.85 -20.07
C THR A 121 -12.38 -33.62 -19.94
N PRO A 122 -11.25 -33.72 -19.20
CA PRO A 122 -10.23 -32.68 -19.19
C PRO A 122 -9.81 -32.26 -20.61
N ARG A 123 -9.57 -33.22 -21.50
CA ARG A 123 -9.23 -32.97 -22.91
C ARG A 123 -10.27 -32.10 -23.63
N GLU A 124 -11.55 -32.41 -23.47
CA GLU A 124 -12.64 -31.64 -24.08
C GLU A 124 -12.72 -30.21 -23.54
N GLN A 125 -12.46 -30.01 -22.24
CA GLN A 125 -12.44 -28.68 -21.63
C GLN A 125 -11.26 -27.85 -22.14
N ILE A 126 -10.06 -28.44 -22.22
CA ILE A 126 -8.86 -27.80 -22.78
C ILE A 126 -9.13 -27.40 -24.24
N THR A 127 -9.58 -28.34 -25.06
CA THR A 127 -9.84 -28.09 -26.49
C THR A 127 -10.88 -27.00 -26.70
N SER A 128 -11.97 -27.03 -25.92
CA SER A 128 -12.99 -25.98 -25.94
C SER A 128 -12.42 -24.62 -25.55
N ALA A 129 -11.57 -24.54 -24.53
CA ALA A 129 -10.95 -23.29 -24.09
C ALA A 129 -9.97 -22.76 -25.15
N LEU A 130 -9.06 -23.59 -25.65
CA LEU A 130 -8.11 -23.24 -26.72
C LEU A 130 -8.83 -22.70 -27.96
N SER A 131 -9.93 -23.35 -28.37
CA SER A 131 -10.72 -22.92 -29.53
C SER A 131 -11.35 -21.53 -29.35
N SER A 132 -11.71 -21.13 -28.11
CA SER A 132 -12.23 -19.79 -27.83
C SER A 132 -11.19 -18.67 -27.94
N PHE A 133 -9.91 -19.02 -27.94
CA PHE A 133 -8.78 -18.09 -28.08
C PHE A 133 -8.08 -18.20 -29.45
N GLY A 134 -8.72 -18.86 -30.42
CA GLY A 134 -8.22 -18.99 -31.79
C GLY A 134 -7.17 -20.08 -32.00
N VAL A 135 -7.00 -20.99 -31.02
CA VAL A 135 -6.11 -22.15 -31.11
C VAL A 135 -6.96 -23.36 -31.47
N HIS A 136 -6.98 -23.74 -32.76
CA HIS A 136 -7.87 -24.79 -33.26
C HIS A 136 -7.17 -26.15 -33.37
N ASN A 137 -5.88 -26.15 -33.72
CA ASN A 137 -5.03 -27.34 -33.78
C ASN A 137 -3.85 -27.21 -32.81
N GLY A 138 -3.30 -28.35 -32.38
CA GLY A 138 -2.10 -28.38 -31.54
C GLY A 138 -0.84 -27.81 -32.21
N THR A 139 -0.89 -27.58 -33.53
CA THR A 139 0.17 -26.91 -34.32
C THR A 139 -0.01 -25.41 -34.43
N ASP A 140 -1.19 -24.88 -34.08
CA ASP A 140 -1.47 -23.45 -34.25
C ASP A 140 -0.75 -22.62 -33.20
N PHE A 141 -0.49 -23.20 -32.02
CA PHE A 141 0.19 -22.55 -30.90
C PHE A 141 1.36 -23.42 -30.43
N ASP A 142 2.59 -22.90 -30.55
CA ASP A 142 3.78 -23.58 -30.06
C ASP A 142 4.16 -23.07 -28.66
N GLY A 143 3.69 -23.80 -27.64
CA GLY A 143 4.02 -23.49 -26.24
C GLY A 143 5.51 -23.58 -25.92
N LYS A 144 6.31 -24.32 -26.72
CA LYS A 144 7.76 -24.44 -26.49
C LYS A 144 8.47 -23.14 -26.78
N VAL A 145 8.05 -22.45 -27.84
CA VAL A 145 8.59 -21.14 -28.20
C VAL A 145 8.30 -20.12 -27.10
N VAL A 146 7.08 -20.11 -26.55
CA VAL A 146 6.72 -19.22 -25.44
C VAL A 146 7.60 -19.46 -24.20
N LEU A 147 7.83 -20.73 -23.83
CA LEU A 147 8.74 -21.06 -22.73
C LEU A 147 10.18 -20.65 -23.02
N ASN A 148 10.66 -20.84 -24.26
CA ASN A 148 12.01 -20.42 -24.64
C ASN A 148 12.16 -18.90 -24.55
N LEU A 149 11.23 -18.13 -25.13
CA LEU A 149 11.24 -16.66 -25.05
C LEU A 149 11.19 -16.17 -23.59
N THR A 150 10.37 -16.81 -22.75
CA THR A 150 10.27 -16.50 -21.31
C THR A 150 11.59 -16.79 -20.59
N TYR A 151 12.22 -17.93 -20.89
CA TYR A 151 13.52 -18.29 -20.34
C TYR A 151 14.64 -17.36 -20.81
N GLU A 152 14.68 -17.00 -22.10
CA GLU A 152 15.67 -16.06 -22.65
C GLU A 152 15.56 -14.68 -22.02
N CYS A 153 14.34 -14.14 -21.89
CA CYS A 153 14.08 -12.87 -21.22
C CYS A 153 14.44 -12.94 -19.72
N ALA A 154 14.14 -14.04 -19.02
CA ALA A 154 14.54 -14.24 -17.63
C ALA A 154 16.07 -14.34 -17.46
N ALA A 155 16.74 -15.09 -18.34
CA ALA A 155 18.19 -15.22 -18.35
C ALA A 155 18.88 -13.89 -18.63
N ALA A 156 18.36 -13.10 -19.57
CA ALA A 156 18.82 -11.74 -19.82
C ALA A 156 18.57 -10.83 -18.60
N SER A 157 17.43 -10.99 -17.92
CA SER A 157 17.10 -10.24 -16.70
C SER A 157 18.10 -10.49 -15.55
N CYS A 158 18.72 -11.67 -15.48
CA CYS A 158 19.79 -11.97 -14.52
C CYS A 158 21.17 -11.43 -14.91
N ARG A 159 21.38 -10.98 -16.16
CA ARG A 159 22.70 -10.46 -16.58
C ARG A 159 22.99 -9.10 -15.96
N ASP A 160 21.94 -8.33 -15.68
CA ASP A 160 22.05 -7.06 -14.98
C ASP A 160 22.00 -7.29 -13.47
N THR A 161 23.10 -6.97 -12.78
CA THR A 161 23.23 -7.11 -11.33
C THR A 161 22.80 -5.84 -10.58
N SER A 162 22.21 -4.85 -11.26
CA SER A 162 21.73 -3.60 -10.66
C SER A 162 20.65 -3.82 -9.59
N MET A 163 19.87 -4.91 -9.69
CA MET A 163 18.77 -5.25 -8.78
C MET A 163 19.13 -6.33 -7.75
N GLY A 164 20.41 -6.49 -7.42
CA GLY A 164 20.91 -7.49 -6.47
C GLY A 164 21.37 -8.81 -7.12
N GLU A 165 21.56 -9.83 -6.29
CA GLU A 165 22.01 -11.15 -6.75
C GLU A 165 20.89 -11.85 -7.54
N CYS A 166 21.26 -12.54 -8.63
CA CYS A 166 20.32 -13.28 -9.47
C CYS A 166 20.83 -14.69 -9.71
N SER A 167 19.92 -15.66 -9.64
CA SER A 167 20.20 -17.04 -10.00
C SER A 167 19.02 -17.65 -10.74
N ILE A 168 19.32 -18.37 -11.81
CA ILE A 168 18.36 -19.19 -12.55
C ILE A 168 19.01 -20.52 -12.93
N GLY A 169 18.20 -21.55 -13.13
CA GLY A 169 18.65 -22.83 -13.66
C GLY A 169 19.16 -22.69 -15.10
N GLN A 170 20.22 -23.43 -15.44
CA GLN A 170 20.73 -23.52 -16.81
C GLN A 170 20.16 -24.76 -17.50
N PHE A 171 19.69 -24.59 -18.73
CA PHE A 171 19.27 -25.70 -19.58
C PHE A 171 20.35 -26.10 -20.57
N ASP A 172 20.38 -27.41 -20.88
CA ASP A 172 21.21 -27.94 -21.96
C ASP A 172 20.73 -27.41 -23.32
N PRO A 173 21.65 -27.21 -24.29
CA PRO A 173 21.29 -26.86 -25.65
C PRO A 173 20.32 -27.88 -26.25
N GLY A 174 19.17 -27.42 -26.75
CA GLY A 174 18.13 -28.27 -27.33
C GLY A 174 17.05 -28.75 -26.36
N TYR A 175 17.07 -28.34 -25.09
CA TYR A 175 15.99 -28.65 -24.14
C TYR A 175 14.61 -28.26 -24.69
N PHE A 176 14.48 -27.06 -25.25
CA PHE A 176 13.25 -26.54 -25.85
C PHE A 176 12.92 -27.14 -27.23
N GLU A 177 13.85 -27.87 -27.85
CA GLU A 177 13.63 -28.57 -29.12
C GLU A 177 13.09 -30.00 -28.90
N SER A 178 13.17 -30.51 -27.67
CA SER A 178 12.71 -31.85 -27.32
C SER A 178 11.20 -32.06 -27.54
N GLU A 179 10.80 -33.25 -27.98
CA GLU A 179 9.38 -33.61 -28.13
C GLU A 179 8.67 -33.77 -26.78
N THR A 180 9.40 -34.10 -25.71
CA THR A 180 8.85 -34.43 -24.39
C THR A 180 9.26 -33.40 -23.33
N ILE A 181 8.95 -32.13 -23.55
CA ILE A 181 9.30 -31.05 -22.61
C ILE A 181 8.46 -31.17 -21.33
N GLN A 182 9.16 -31.23 -20.21
CA GLN A 182 8.58 -31.14 -18.88
C GLN A 182 8.62 -29.69 -18.42
N TRP A 183 7.59 -28.90 -18.72
CA TRP A 183 7.61 -27.46 -18.42
C TRP A 183 7.75 -27.13 -16.92
N ILE A 184 7.49 -28.08 -16.02
CA ILE A 184 7.84 -27.94 -14.60
C ILE A 184 9.33 -27.68 -14.38
N LYS A 185 10.22 -28.25 -15.21
CA LYS A 185 11.66 -27.98 -15.13
C LYS A 185 11.96 -26.53 -15.50
N VAL A 186 11.24 -25.97 -16.47
CA VAL A 186 11.31 -24.53 -16.80
C VAL A 186 10.90 -23.68 -15.60
N TYR A 187 9.80 -24.03 -14.93
CA TYR A 187 9.42 -23.38 -13.68
C TYR A 187 10.51 -23.50 -12.60
N GLU A 188 11.01 -24.71 -12.30
CA GLU A 188 12.07 -24.94 -11.29
C GLU A 188 13.33 -24.10 -11.58
N ALA A 189 13.66 -23.89 -12.86
CA ALA A 189 14.79 -23.03 -13.25
C ALA A 189 14.50 -21.54 -13.08
N LEU A 190 13.24 -21.12 -13.23
CA LEU A 190 12.80 -19.72 -13.13
C LEU A 190 12.36 -19.32 -11.71
N GLU A 191 12.05 -20.28 -10.84
CA GLU A 191 11.64 -20.06 -9.45
C GLU A 191 12.58 -19.11 -8.69
N PRO A 192 13.92 -19.29 -8.73
CA PRO A 192 14.84 -18.39 -8.02
C PRO A 192 15.07 -17.03 -8.71
N LEU A 193 14.40 -16.72 -9.82
CA LEU A 193 14.58 -15.47 -10.57
C LEU A 193 14.35 -14.23 -9.71
N CYS A 194 13.37 -14.28 -8.82
CA CYS A 194 12.98 -13.18 -7.95
C CYS A 194 13.70 -13.20 -6.59
N ASP A 195 14.57 -14.18 -6.33
CA ASP A 195 15.35 -14.22 -5.11
C ASP A 195 16.48 -13.17 -5.16
N GLY A 196 16.90 -12.71 -3.97
CA GLY A 196 18.05 -11.81 -3.83
C GLY A 196 17.81 -10.40 -4.35
N LEU A 197 16.55 -9.96 -4.45
CA LEU A 197 16.20 -8.60 -4.86
C LEU A 197 16.68 -7.58 -3.84
N GLU A 198 17.55 -6.68 -4.31
CA GLU A 198 17.85 -5.46 -3.57
C GLU A 198 16.76 -4.43 -3.86
N SER A 199 16.29 -3.80 -2.80
CA SER A 199 15.31 -2.73 -2.89
C SER A 199 15.70 -1.64 -1.94
N ASP A 200 15.58 -0.41 -2.43
CA ASP A 200 15.95 0.78 -1.69
C ASP A 200 14.76 1.72 -1.58
N ILE A 201 14.61 2.33 -0.41
CA ILE A 201 13.69 3.46 -0.23
C ILE A 201 14.42 4.69 -0.75
N ASN A 202 13.78 5.41 -1.67
CA ASN A 202 14.35 6.64 -2.17
C ASN A 202 14.44 7.67 -1.03
N ILE A 203 15.67 8.09 -0.75
CA ILE A 203 16.00 9.09 0.27
C ILE A 203 15.35 10.46 -0.01
N ASP A 204 14.92 10.73 -1.24
CA ASP A 204 14.19 11.94 -1.58
C ASP A 204 12.73 11.90 -1.09
N ILE A 205 12.17 10.71 -0.88
CA ILE A 205 10.82 10.53 -0.33
C ILE A 205 10.86 10.55 1.20
N ALA A 206 11.75 9.74 1.80
CA ALA A 206 11.85 9.55 3.24
C ALA A 206 13.19 10.04 3.81
N GLY A 207 13.61 11.23 3.38
CA GLY A 207 14.89 11.80 3.78
C GLY A 207 15.03 11.95 5.29
N PRO A 208 16.24 11.76 5.85
CA PRO A 208 16.46 11.81 7.30
C PRO A 208 16.06 13.16 7.91
N GLY A 209 16.17 14.26 7.16
CA GLY A 209 15.74 15.59 7.62
C GLY A 209 14.23 15.69 7.86
N VAL A 210 13.41 15.10 6.98
CA VAL A 210 11.94 15.07 7.13
C VAL A 210 11.57 14.25 8.35
N LEU A 211 12.18 13.06 8.50
CA LEU A 211 11.94 12.17 9.64
C LEU A 211 12.33 12.82 10.98
N ILE A 212 13.52 13.44 11.07
CA ILE A 212 13.97 14.15 12.27
C ILE A 212 12.99 15.29 12.61
N THR A 213 12.50 16.01 11.60
CA THR A 213 11.54 17.10 11.79
C THR A 213 10.21 16.59 12.36
N TYR A 214 9.67 15.49 11.83
CA TYR A 214 8.45 14.89 12.39
C TYR A 214 8.63 14.40 13.83
N ILE A 215 9.77 13.76 14.13
CA ILE A 215 10.07 13.27 15.50
C ILE A 215 10.17 14.45 16.47
N THR A 216 10.91 15.50 16.10
CA THR A 216 11.10 16.69 16.95
C THR A 216 9.80 17.46 17.17
N GLN A 217 9.01 17.68 16.13
CA GLN A 217 7.68 18.31 16.25
C GLN A 217 6.75 17.48 17.16
N THR A 218 6.75 16.15 16.99
CA THR A 218 5.94 15.26 17.83
C THR A 218 6.37 15.35 19.29
N ALA A 219 7.67 15.33 19.57
CA ALA A 219 8.20 15.47 20.94
C ALA A 219 7.78 16.80 21.59
N MET A 220 7.83 17.91 20.84
CA MET A 220 7.42 19.23 21.32
C MET A 220 5.92 19.31 21.63
N VAL A 221 5.07 18.75 20.76
CA VAL A 221 3.62 18.71 20.98
C VAL A 221 3.27 17.81 22.17
N VAL A 222 3.93 16.65 22.30
CA VAL A 222 3.74 15.75 23.46
C VAL A 222 4.16 16.45 24.75
N PHE A 223 5.28 17.18 24.74
CA PHE A 223 5.72 17.98 25.89
C PHE A 223 4.65 19.02 26.29
N ALA A 224 4.14 19.79 25.33
CA ALA A 224 3.07 20.77 25.59
C ALA A 224 1.79 20.10 26.12
N TRP A 225 1.40 18.96 25.53
CA TRP A 225 0.24 18.19 25.96
C TRP A 225 0.38 17.67 27.40
N LEU A 226 1.54 17.07 27.74
CA LEU A 226 1.86 16.61 29.09
C LEU A 226 1.83 17.76 30.09
N PHE A 227 2.37 18.92 29.71
CA PHE A 227 2.35 20.12 30.54
C PHE A 227 0.92 20.54 30.91
N PHE A 228 0.01 20.64 29.92
CA PHE A 228 -1.39 20.98 30.18
C PHE A 228 -2.14 19.87 30.93
N LEU A 229 -1.80 18.60 30.69
CA LEU A 229 -2.36 17.47 31.44
C LEU A 229 -2.01 17.56 32.93
N LEU A 230 -0.74 17.82 33.25
CA LEU A 230 -0.26 17.98 34.63
C LEU A 230 -0.94 19.14 35.35
N LEU A 231 -1.10 20.29 34.69
CA LEU A 231 -1.82 21.44 35.25
C LEU A 231 -3.28 21.09 35.57
N LYS A 232 -3.96 20.34 34.69
CA LYS A 232 -5.35 19.94 34.90
C LYS A 232 -5.52 18.92 36.02
N VAL A 233 -4.64 17.91 36.08
CA VAL A 233 -4.64 16.90 37.16
C VAL A 233 -4.39 17.58 38.51
N ASN A 234 -3.46 18.54 38.58
CA ASN A 234 -3.20 19.28 39.80
C ASN A 234 -4.41 20.12 40.24
N LYS A 235 -5.08 20.83 39.32
CA LYS A 235 -6.34 21.53 39.64
C LYS A 235 -7.40 20.58 40.17
N PHE A 236 -7.57 19.42 39.52
CA PHE A 236 -8.53 18.42 39.95
C PHE A 236 -8.22 17.90 41.36
N ILE A 237 -6.95 17.59 41.64
CA ILE A 237 -6.50 17.15 42.98
C ILE A 237 -6.75 18.26 44.00
N ASN A 238 -6.31 19.49 43.74
CA ASN A 238 -6.50 20.62 44.66
C ASN A 238 -7.98 20.90 44.94
N THR A 239 -8.84 20.91 43.90
CA THR A 239 -10.29 21.07 44.05
C THR A 239 -10.91 19.91 44.82
N SER A 240 -10.49 18.67 44.56
CA SER A 240 -10.98 17.49 45.29
C SER A 240 -10.57 17.52 46.76
N THR A 241 -9.31 17.85 47.08
CA THR A 241 -8.86 18.06 48.47
C THR A 241 -9.56 19.23 49.14
N SER A 242 -9.86 20.31 48.42
CA SER A 242 -10.62 21.45 48.96
C SER A 242 -12.07 21.06 49.26
N ILE A 243 -12.71 20.27 48.40
CA ILE A 243 -14.09 19.80 48.61
C ILE A 243 -14.12 18.77 49.74
N PHE A 244 -13.16 17.84 49.78
CA PHE A 244 -13.02 16.84 50.82
C PHE A 244 -12.75 17.49 52.18
N THR A 245 -11.81 18.43 52.27
CA THR A 245 -11.57 19.19 53.50
C THR A 245 -12.81 20.01 53.88
N HIS A 246 -13.57 20.59 52.96
CA HIS A 246 -14.79 21.34 53.29
C HIS A 246 -15.96 20.44 53.75
N LEU A 247 -16.06 19.21 53.22
CA LEU A 247 -17.05 18.20 53.61
C LEU A 247 -16.73 17.55 54.96
N PHE A 248 -15.45 17.33 55.27
CA PHE A 248 -14.99 16.70 56.52
C PHE A 248 -14.59 17.70 57.61
N ARG A 249 -14.54 19.01 57.34
CA ARG A 249 -14.34 20.10 58.33
C ARG A 249 -15.63 20.41 59.09
N LYS A 250 -16.15 19.42 59.82
CA LYS A 250 -17.17 19.65 60.87
C LYS A 250 -16.79 19.06 62.23
N ARG A 251 -15.50 18.79 62.48
CA ARG A 251 -15.03 18.39 63.82
C ARG A 251 -13.62 18.97 64.10
N ASN A 252 -13.62 20.03 64.92
CA ASN A 252 -12.56 20.77 65.63
C ASN A 252 -11.13 20.89 65.07
N PRO A 253 -10.53 22.10 65.07
CA PRO A 253 -9.15 22.34 64.61
C PRO A 253 -8.12 22.13 65.74
N GLY A 254 -7.00 21.49 65.41
CA GLY A 254 -5.73 21.53 66.16
C GLY A 254 -4.63 22.11 65.26
N PRO A 255 -3.66 22.87 65.79
CA PRO A 255 -2.95 23.91 65.03
C PRO A 255 -1.76 23.38 64.21
N ASN A 256 -1.58 24.01 63.03
CA ASN A 256 -0.30 24.34 62.40
C ASN A 256 0.70 23.21 62.07
N LEU A 257 0.39 22.36 61.08
CA LEU A 257 1.48 21.64 60.37
C LEU A 257 1.26 21.39 58.86
N LEU A 258 0.18 21.90 58.27
CA LEU A 258 -0.10 21.77 56.82
C LEU A 258 -0.41 23.11 56.15
N THR A 259 -0.15 24.22 56.82
CA THR A 259 -0.12 25.52 56.17
C THR A 259 1.23 25.65 55.46
N HIS A 260 1.17 25.85 54.15
CA HIS A 260 2.27 26.28 53.29
C HIS A 260 3.12 25.22 52.56
N ARG A 261 2.53 24.09 52.15
CA ARG A 261 3.06 23.38 50.96
C ARG A 261 2.32 23.90 49.71
N VAL A 262 2.61 25.14 49.33
CA VAL A 262 2.32 25.63 47.98
C VAL A 262 3.02 24.65 47.05
N SER A 263 2.27 23.81 46.35
CA SER A 263 2.87 22.81 45.48
C SER A 263 3.76 23.55 44.49
N GLY A 264 4.95 23.02 44.16
CA GLY A 264 5.84 23.67 43.18
C GLY A 264 5.13 24.01 41.86
N LEU A 265 4.04 23.30 41.56
CA LEU A 265 3.11 23.55 40.46
C LEU A 265 2.20 24.78 40.61
N GLU A 266 1.73 25.13 41.81
CA GLU A 266 0.92 26.34 42.04
C GLU A 266 1.78 27.60 41.91
N ARG A 267 3.09 27.47 42.22
CA ARG A 267 4.10 28.49 41.89
C ARG A 267 4.36 28.54 40.38
N LEU A 268 4.37 27.40 39.69
CA LEU A 268 4.50 27.29 38.23
C LEU A 268 3.29 27.87 37.47
N GLU A 269 2.07 27.68 37.99
CA GLU A 269 0.83 28.28 37.45
C GLU A 269 0.83 29.81 37.59
N ARG A 270 1.49 30.35 38.64
CA ARG A 270 1.74 31.78 38.80
C ARG A 270 2.91 32.32 37.97
N THR A 271 3.73 31.46 37.38
CA THR A 271 4.78 31.92 36.45
C THR A 271 4.22 32.15 35.05
N ASN A 272 4.85 33.05 34.28
CA ASN A 272 4.57 33.26 32.85
C ASN A 272 4.75 31.99 32.00
N LEU A 273 5.13 30.86 32.59
CA LEU A 273 5.38 29.60 31.89
C LEU A 273 4.11 29.02 31.27
N ALA A 274 2.93 29.15 31.89
CA ALA A 274 1.69 28.72 31.25
C ALA A 274 1.35 29.56 30.00
N HIS A 275 1.62 30.86 30.07
CA HIS A 275 1.43 31.78 28.95
C HIS A 275 2.49 31.60 27.85
N ALA A 276 3.73 31.33 28.24
CA ALA A 276 4.82 31.01 27.32
C ALA A 276 4.54 29.69 26.59
N THR A 277 4.15 28.63 27.29
CA THR A 277 3.79 27.34 26.69
C THR A 277 2.57 27.46 25.78
N SER A 278 1.59 28.30 26.11
CA SER A 278 0.41 28.50 25.25
C SER A 278 0.76 29.24 23.96
N THR A 279 1.65 30.23 24.02
CA THR A 279 2.12 30.99 22.85
C THR A 279 3.02 30.11 21.98
N PHE A 280 3.96 29.40 22.60
CA PHE A 280 4.79 28.39 21.93
C PHE A 280 3.95 27.34 21.22
N LEU A 281 2.91 26.81 21.86
CA LEU A 281 2.03 25.80 21.24
C LEU A 281 1.31 26.37 20.01
N ALA A 282 0.88 27.63 20.04
CA ALA A 282 0.22 28.27 18.92
C ALA A 282 1.16 28.44 17.72
N GLU A 283 2.36 28.98 17.95
CA GLU A 283 3.39 29.15 16.92
C GLU A 283 3.88 27.80 16.37
N LEU A 284 4.09 26.82 17.24
CA LEU A 284 4.50 25.46 16.87
C LEU A 284 3.44 24.79 16.00
N HIS A 285 2.16 24.89 16.38
CA HIS A 285 1.05 24.27 15.65
C HIS A 285 0.88 24.88 14.26
N GLU A 286 1.02 26.21 14.16
CA GLU A 286 1.01 26.90 12.87
C GLU A 286 2.16 26.44 11.97
N ALA A 287 3.39 26.49 12.47
CA ALA A 287 4.58 26.06 11.73
C ALA A 287 4.48 24.59 11.31
N GLN A 288 3.99 23.72 12.19
CA GLN A 288 3.78 22.32 11.92
C GLN A 288 2.77 22.10 10.79
N CYS A 289 1.62 22.77 10.82
CA CYS A 289 0.63 22.56 9.76
C CYS A 289 1.15 23.04 8.40
N PHE A 290 1.87 24.17 8.32
CA PHE A 290 2.49 24.60 7.08
C PHE A 290 3.56 23.62 6.57
N PHE A 291 4.37 23.09 7.49
CA PHE A 291 5.36 22.07 7.16
C PHE A 291 4.69 20.82 6.58
N VAL A 292 3.66 20.29 7.25
CA VAL A 292 2.92 19.12 6.77
C VAL A 292 2.31 19.39 5.41
N VAL A 293 1.60 20.51 5.22
CA VAL A 293 1.01 20.88 3.92
C VAL A 293 2.06 20.86 2.80
N ALA A 294 3.25 21.42 3.03
CA ALA A 294 4.31 21.43 2.03
C ALA A 294 4.82 20.01 1.69
N ILE A 295 5.02 19.17 2.71
CA ILE A 295 5.45 17.79 2.53
C ILE A 295 4.37 16.97 1.81
N GLU A 296 3.10 17.06 2.20
CA GLU A 296 2.01 16.30 1.55
C GLU A 296 1.87 16.65 0.07
N ILE A 297 2.02 17.93 -0.30
CA ILE A 297 2.03 18.36 -1.72
C ILE A 297 3.19 17.70 -2.48
N ALA A 298 4.38 17.64 -1.88
CA ALA A 298 5.53 16.99 -2.48
C ALA A 298 5.30 15.48 -2.65
N LEU A 299 4.73 14.81 -1.64
CA LEU A 299 4.42 13.38 -1.65
C LEU A 299 3.34 13.01 -2.69
N ILE A 300 2.30 13.84 -2.83
CA ILE A 300 1.27 13.68 -3.88
C ILE A 300 1.90 13.80 -5.28
N ASN A 301 2.76 14.81 -5.48
CA ASN A 301 3.45 14.98 -6.76
C ASN A 301 4.44 13.85 -7.05
N ALA A 302 5.09 13.27 -6.03
CA ALA A 302 5.96 12.11 -6.20
C ALA A 302 5.16 10.85 -6.56
N SER A 303 4.03 10.61 -5.91
CA SER A 303 3.20 9.40 -6.08
C SER A 303 2.39 9.37 -7.39
N SER A 304 2.26 10.52 -8.07
CA SER A 304 1.51 10.66 -9.32
C SER A 304 2.37 10.54 -10.58
N ARG A 305 3.70 10.52 -10.45
CA ARG A 305 4.66 10.42 -11.56
C ARG A 305 5.12 8.98 -11.82
N SER A 306 5.93 8.79 -12.87
CA SER A 306 6.50 7.48 -13.25
C SER A 306 7.49 6.95 -12.20
N ALA A 307 7.79 5.65 -12.25
CA ALA A 307 8.72 4.99 -11.32
C ALA A 307 10.14 5.58 -11.38
N ILE A 308 10.56 6.11 -12.53
CA ILE A 308 11.80 6.90 -12.69
C ILE A 308 11.86 8.07 -11.69
N PHE A 309 10.75 8.78 -11.50
CA PHE A 309 10.73 9.97 -10.65
C PHE A 309 10.88 9.62 -9.17
N THR A 310 10.38 8.45 -8.77
CA THR A 310 10.54 7.92 -7.43
C THR A 310 11.85 7.15 -7.26
N GLY A 311 12.69 7.05 -8.29
CA GLY A 311 13.95 6.29 -8.24
C GLY A 311 13.74 4.81 -7.94
N ALA A 312 12.58 4.25 -8.30
CA ALA A 312 12.30 2.84 -8.10
C ALA A 312 12.80 2.06 -9.32
N ASP A 313 13.73 1.13 -9.09
CA ASP A 313 14.30 0.27 -10.14
C ASP A 313 13.52 -1.04 -10.33
N ASN A 314 12.70 -1.42 -9.35
CA ASN A 314 11.82 -2.58 -9.39
C ASN A 314 10.50 -2.32 -8.63
N TRP A 315 9.50 -3.17 -8.87
CA TRP A 315 8.16 -3.07 -8.28
C TRP A 315 8.25 -3.13 -6.75
N GLN A 316 9.10 -3.97 -6.17
CA GLN A 316 9.33 -4.02 -4.72
C GLN A 316 9.74 -2.65 -4.14
N SER A 317 10.72 -1.97 -4.76
CA SER A 317 11.16 -0.63 -4.35
C SER A 317 10.04 0.40 -4.51
N LEU A 318 9.23 0.29 -5.56
CA LEU A 318 8.05 1.15 -5.75
C LEU A 318 7.03 0.96 -4.62
N LEU A 319 6.76 -0.28 -4.19
CA LEU A 319 5.87 -0.56 -3.06
C LEU A 319 6.43 0.04 -1.77
N TRP A 320 7.72 -0.12 -1.50
CA TRP A 320 8.36 0.45 -0.31
C TRP A 320 8.36 1.98 -0.28
N ASN A 321 8.57 2.61 -1.44
CA ASN A 321 8.45 4.05 -1.59
C ASN A 321 7.03 4.51 -1.25
N ARG A 322 6.00 3.82 -1.75
CA ARG A 322 4.61 4.15 -1.48
C ARG A 322 4.19 3.89 -0.04
N ASP A 323 4.65 2.80 0.56
CA ASP A 323 4.46 2.52 1.99
C ASP A 323 5.11 3.62 2.85
N SER A 324 6.29 4.09 2.44
CA SER A 324 6.97 5.21 3.10
C SER A 324 6.18 6.52 3.00
N VAL A 325 5.55 6.79 1.84
CA VAL A 325 4.64 7.94 1.69
C VAL A 325 3.47 7.84 2.67
N GLN A 326 2.81 6.68 2.76
CA GLN A 326 1.70 6.48 3.69
C GLN A 326 2.11 6.65 5.15
N PHE A 327 3.27 6.12 5.50
CA PHE A 327 3.85 6.25 6.84
C PHE A 327 4.13 7.71 7.21
N LEU A 328 4.74 8.48 6.31
CA LEU A 328 5.04 9.91 6.52
C LEU A 328 3.76 10.73 6.66
N ALA A 329 2.76 10.49 5.81
CA ALA A 329 1.45 11.14 5.90
C ALA A 329 0.76 10.87 7.25
N GLY A 330 0.81 9.61 7.72
CA GLY A 330 0.30 9.22 9.03
C GLY A 330 1.05 9.86 10.20
N MET A 331 2.39 9.90 10.13
CA MET A 331 3.24 10.49 11.16
C MET A 331 3.00 11.99 11.32
N GLY A 332 2.74 12.72 10.22
CA GLY A 332 2.39 14.13 10.26
C GLY A 332 1.00 14.44 10.81
N ALA A 333 0.04 13.55 10.58
CA ALA A 333 -1.35 13.71 11.01
C ALA A 333 -1.54 13.67 12.55
N TRP A 334 -0.84 12.75 13.22
CA TRP A 334 -0.94 12.55 14.67
C TRP A 334 -0.66 13.81 15.51
N PRO A 335 0.52 14.47 15.37
CA PRO A 335 0.86 15.61 16.20
C PRO A 335 -0.03 16.83 15.92
N ILE A 336 -0.57 16.98 14.71
CA ILE A 336 -1.57 18.03 14.40
C ILE A 336 -2.84 17.83 15.24
N ILE A 337 -3.38 16.62 15.30
CA ILE A 337 -4.56 16.33 16.12
C ILE A 337 -4.26 16.59 17.61
N LEU A 338 -3.13 16.13 18.10
CA LEU A 338 -2.72 16.32 19.50
C LEU A 338 -2.50 17.81 19.83
N GLY A 339 -1.90 18.57 18.91
CA GLY A 339 -1.70 20.01 18.98
C GLY A 339 -3.03 20.75 19.05
N GLN A 340 -3.97 20.41 18.17
CA GLN A 340 -5.31 21.02 18.15
C GLN A 340 -6.11 20.73 19.44
N ILE A 341 -6.02 19.50 19.97
CA ILE A 341 -6.61 19.16 21.28
C ILE A 341 -5.98 20.00 22.40
N SER A 342 -4.66 20.19 22.34
CA SER A 342 -3.91 20.96 23.34
C SER A 342 -4.25 22.45 23.27
N LEU A 343 -4.35 23.03 22.08
CA LEU A 343 -4.80 24.42 21.86
C LEU A 343 -6.19 24.65 22.42
N ARG A 344 -7.09 23.70 22.21
CA ARG A 344 -8.44 23.76 22.77
C ARG A 344 -8.44 23.70 24.30
N ARG A 345 -7.58 22.87 24.90
CA ARG A 345 -7.41 22.82 26.36
C ARG A 345 -6.80 24.11 26.92
N ALA A 346 -5.97 24.80 26.14
CA ALA A 346 -5.39 26.09 26.46
C ALA A 346 -6.33 27.29 26.20
N GLU A 347 -7.57 27.04 25.75
CA GLU A 347 -8.54 28.08 25.35
C GLU A 347 -8.07 29.00 24.20
N LEU A 348 -7.13 28.52 23.38
CA LEU A 348 -6.61 29.20 22.18
C LEU A 348 -7.20 28.60 20.90
N ASP A 349 -8.45 28.12 20.96
CA ASP A 349 -9.12 27.46 19.84
C ASP A 349 -9.60 28.47 18.79
N SER A 350 -8.69 29.04 18.00
CA SER A 350 -9.07 29.86 16.84
C SER A 350 -9.63 29.01 15.70
N MET A 351 -10.56 29.58 14.92
CA MET A 351 -10.99 28.98 13.65
C MET A 351 -9.83 28.84 12.66
N TYR A 352 -8.86 29.77 12.73
CA TYR A 352 -7.65 29.75 11.90
C TYR A 352 -6.88 28.42 12.03
N TYR A 353 -6.51 28.03 13.26
CA TYR A 353 -5.77 26.79 13.51
C TYR A 353 -6.57 25.54 13.12
N LEU A 354 -7.90 25.57 13.30
CA LEU A 354 -8.76 24.45 12.92
C LEU A 354 -8.84 24.28 11.40
N ILE A 355 -8.96 25.38 10.64
CA ILE A 355 -8.91 25.37 9.17
C ILE A 355 -7.55 24.86 8.69
N LEU A 356 -6.46 25.37 9.26
CA LEU A 356 -5.11 24.98 8.88
C LEU A 356 -4.84 23.49 9.15
N SER A 357 -5.31 22.98 10.31
CA SER A 357 -5.26 21.54 10.64
C SER A 357 -6.08 20.71 9.66
N THR A 358 -7.24 21.23 9.23
CA THR A 358 -8.12 20.55 8.28
C THR A 358 -7.46 20.44 6.92
N LEU A 359 -6.82 21.50 6.44
CA LEU A 359 -6.07 21.49 5.20
C LEU A 359 -4.95 20.46 5.23
N ALA A 360 -4.14 20.46 6.29
CA ALA A 360 -3.02 19.52 6.46
C ALA A 360 -3.50 18.06 6.50
N LEU A 361 -4.55 17.76 7.29
CA LEU A 361 -5.07 16.40 7.41
C LEU A 361 -5.80 15.92 6.16
N ALA A 362 -6.49 16.81 5.44
CA ALA A 362 -7.10 16.49 4.17
C ALA A 362 -6.04 16.12 3.12
N LEU A 363 -4.96 16.91 3.04
CA LEU A 363 -3.84 16.60 2.15
C LEU A 363 -3.12 15.31 2.53
N ALA A 364 -2.91 15.05 3.82
CA ALA A 364 -2.34 13.78 4.29
C ALA A 364 -3.22 12.58 3.91
N GLY A 365 -4.55 12.73 4.02
CA GLY A 365 -5.50 11.73 3.55
C GLY A 365 -5.39 11.47 2.05
N VAL A 366 -5.31 12.54 1.25
CA VAL A 366 -5.13 12.44 -0.21
C VAL A 366 -3.78 11.82 -0.56
N ALA A 367 -2.70 12.17 0.15
CA ALA A 367 -1.37 11.60 -0.07
C ALA A 367 -1.36 10.08 0.22
N ALA A 368 -1.95 9.67 1.36
CA ALA A 368 -2.06 8.27 1.73
C ALA A 368 -2.92 7.47 0.74
N ASP A 369 -4.04 8.04 0.29
CA ASP A 369 -4.93 7.44 -0.71
C ASP A 369 -4.25 7.34 -2.09
N THR A 370 -3.56 8.41 -2.52
CA THR A 370 -2.80 8.44 -3.78
C THR A 370 -1.67 7.41 -3.77
N ALA A 371 -1.10 7.11 -2.61
CA ALA A 371 -0.06 6.09 -2.42
C ALA A 371 -0.63 4.67 -2.25
N ALA A 372 -1.94 4.52 -1.97
CA ALA A 372 -2.57 3.22 -1.80
C ALA A 372 -2.47 2.36 -3.07
N ASN A 373 -2.53 1.03 -2.84
CA ASN A 373 -2.32 -0.07 -3.79
C ASN A 373 -2.58 0.34 -5.25
N PRO A 374 -1.52 0.59 -6.05
CA PRO A 374 -1.70 0.94 -7.45
C PRO A 374 -2.22 -0.27 -8.23
N ASP A 375 -3.11 -0.01 -9.19
CA ASP A 375 -3.57 -0.98 -10.17
C ASP A 375 -2.37 -1.58 -10.94
N PRO A 376 -2.26 -2.93 -11.07
CA PRO A 376 -1.14 -3.56 -11.77
C PRO A 376 -0.91 -3.04 -13.20
N ASP A 377 -1.96 -2.70 -13.95
CA ASP A 377 -1.81 -2.12 -15.29
C ASP A 377 -1.06 -0.78 -15.23
N ARG A 378 -1.35 0.03 -14.21
CA ARG A 378 -0.66 1.30 -13.98
C ARG A 378 0.81 1.08 -13.62
N ILE A 379 1.13 0.03 -12.88
CA ILE A 379 2.52 -0.28 -12.48
C ILE A 379 3.34 -0.71 -13.70
N TYR A 380 2.82 -1.61 -14.52
CA TYR A 380 3.48 -2.00 -15.78
C TYR A 380 3.73 -0.78 -16.67
N ASN A 381 2.75 0.13 -16.77
CA ASN A 381 2.92 1.39 -17.49
C ASN A 381 3.96 2.33 -16.85
N MET A 382 4.12 2.33 -15.52
CA MET A 382 5.11 3.19 -14.83
C MET A 382 6.56 2.79 -15.14
N PHE A 383 6.81 1.51 -15.40
CA PHE A 383 8.14 0.97 -15.71
C PHE A 383 8.44 0.91 -17.21
N GLN A 384 7.48 1.25 -18.09
CA GLN A 384 7.73 1.30 -19.53
C GLN A 384 8.91 2.22 -19.85
N GLY A 385 9.87 1.70 -20.62
CA GLY A 385 11.10 2.41 -20.99
C GLY A 385 12.21 2.37 -19.94
N GLN A 386 12.03 1.66 -18.82
CA GLN A 386 13.11 1.33 -17.87
C GLN A 386 13.51 -0.15 -18.03
N ASN A 387 14.78 -0.45 -17.73
CA ASN A 387 15.31 -1.82 -17.69
C ASN A 387 14.96 -2.66 -18.94
N THR A 388 14.89 -2.00 -20.10
CA THR A 388 14.42 -2.60 -21.34
C THR A 388 15.44 -3.59 -21.87
N LEU A 389 14.99 -4.79 -22.24
CA LEU A 389 15.85 -5.84 -22.79
C LEU A 389 15.39 -6.24 -24.18
N GLU A 390 16.34 -6.48 -25.08
CA GLU A 390 16.04 -6.94 -26.44
C GLU A 390 15.40 -8.33 -26.41
N GLU A 391 15.88 -9.22 -25.53
CA GLU A 391 15.31 -10.56 -25.33
C GLU A 391 13.87 -10.54 -24.80
N CYS A 392 13.46 -9.42 -24.20
CA CYS A 392 12.09 -9.18 -23.74
C CYS A 392 11.28 -8.32 -24.74
N GLY A 393 11.74 -8.18 -26.00
CA GLY A 393 11.05 -7.42 -27.03
C GLY A 393 11.04 -5.90 -26.81
N GLY A 394 12.08 -5.37 -26.16
CA GLY A 394 12.18 -3.95 -25.81
C GLY A 394 11.36 -3.55 -24.57
N HIS A 395 10.74 -4.51 -23.87
CA HIS A 395 10.01 -4.28 -22.63
C HIS A 395 10.93 -4.43 -21.40
N PRO A 396 10.49 -3.92 -20.22
CA PRO A 396 11.26 -4.05 -18.98
C PRO A 396 11.54 -5.51 -18.62
N SER A 397 12.68 -5.75 -17.98
CA SER A 397 13.10 -7.06 -17.49
C SER A 397 12.04 -7.71 -16.58
N LEU A 398 11.95 -9.04 -16.57
CA LEU A 398 11.04 -9.76 -15.68
C LEU A 398 11.36 -9.51 -14.20
N ARG A 399 12.63 -9.23 -13.87
CA ARG A 399 13.03 -8.86 -12.50
C ARG A 399 12.47 -7.50 -12.05
N THR A 400 12.21 -6.58 -12.98
CA THR A 400 11.57 -5.30 -12.65
C THR A 400 10.22 -5.52 -11.97
N PHE A 401 9.50 -6.59 -12.33
CA PHE A 401 8.18 -6.90 -11.80
C PHE A 401 8.17 -7.97 -10.71
N CYS A 402 9.32 -8.37 -10.19
CA CYS A 402 9.37 -9.26 -9.04
C CYS A 402 9.04 -8.51 -7.73
N VAL A 403 8.43 -9.24 -6.79
CA VAL A 403 8.16 -8.77 -5.43
C VAL A 403 8.44 -9.93 -4.46
N GLU A 404 9.43 -9.76 -3.59
CA GLU A 404 9.63 -10.67 -2.46
C GLU A 404 8.68 -10.25 -1.33
N GLU A 405 7.79 -11.14 -0.90
CA GLU A 405 6.81 -10.86 0.16
C GLU A 405 7.54 -10.67 1.51
N ARG A 406 7.94 -9.44 1.78
CA ARG A 406 8.51 -9.05 3.07
C ARG A 406 7.50 -8.18 3.81
N GLU A 407 7.05 -8.65 4.98
CA GLU A 407 6.22 -7.85 5.87
C GLU A 407 6.98 -6.58 6.27
N SER A 408 6.53 -5.45 5.74
CA SER A 408 7.08 -4.13 6.06
C SER A 408 6.77 -3.78 7.52
N ILE A 409 7.81 -3.50 8.33
CA ILE A 409 7.68 -3.04 9.73
C ILE A 409 6.76 -1.81 9.85
N TYR A 410 6.68 -0.98 8.80
CA TYR A 410 5.87 0.23 8.78
C TYR A 410 4.36 -0.05 8.94
N TRP A 411 3.89 -1.23 8.49
CA TRP A 411 2.48 -1.64 8.59
C TRP A 411 1.99 -1.74 10.04
N TYR A 412 2.89 -2.04 10.98
CA TYR A 412 2.56 -2.21 12.39
C TYR A 412 2.43 -0.89 13.16
N VAL A 413 3.06 0.19 12.70
CA VAL A 413 3.14 1.45 13.47
C VAL A 413 2.03 2.42 13.08
N PHE A 414 1.75 2.58 11.78
CA PHE A 414 0.67 3.41 11.27
C PHE A 414 -0.03 2.73 10.09
N PRO A 415 -0.99 1.82 10.34
CA PRO A 415 -1.75 1.22 9.24
C PRO A 415 -2.46 2.29 8.44
N ALA A 416 -2.56 2.13 7.12
CA ALA A 416 -3.13 3.12 6.20
C ALA A 416 -4.53 3.62 6.61
N GLY A 417 -5.33 2.76 7.26
CA GLY A 417 -6.65 3.11 7.78
C GLY A 417 -6.66 4.06 8.98
N SER A 418 -5.52 4.32 9.63
CA SER A 418 -5.41 5.21 10.78
C SER A 418 -5.77 6.66 10.45
N ILE A 419 -5.59 7.08 9.19
CA ILE A 419 -5.93 8.44 8.75
C ILE A 419 -7.42 8.74 8.91
N TYR A 420 -8.29 7.74 8.71
CA TYR A 420 -9.73 7.91 8.89
C TYR A 420 -10.10 8.17 10.36
N ALA A 421 -9.36 7.60 11.31
CA ALA A 421 -9.54 7.89 12.73
C ALA A 421 -9.19 9.35 13.03
N PHE A 422 -8.12 9.90 12.43
CA PHE A 422 -7.74 11.30 12.57
C PHE A 422 -8.78 12.25 11.97
N LEU A 423 -9.32 11.92 10.78
CA LEU A 423 -10.41 12.69 10.18
C LEU A 423 -11.68 12.66 11.04
N GLY A 424 -12.00 11.53 11.67
CA GLY A 424 -13.10 11.42 12.64
C GLY A 424 -12.91 12.33 13.85
N LEU A 425 -11.70 12.37 14.42
CA LEU A 425 -11.36 13.27 15.53
C LEU A 425 -11.48 14.74 15.11
N LEU A 426 -11.03 15.08 13.90
CA LEU A 426 -11.17 16.43 13.35
C LEU A 426 -12.64 16.83 13.19
N ALA A 427 -13.51 15.92 12.73
CA ALA A 427 -14.94 16.17 12.60
C ALA A 427 -15.59 16.46 13.97
N ILE A 428 -15.18 15.74 15.03
CA ILE A 428 -15.62 16.02 16.41
C ILE A 428 -15.18 17.41 16.87
N LEU A 429 -13.95 17.82 16.53
CA LEU A 429 -13.44 19.15 16.87
C LEU A 429 -14.24 20.26 16.16
N TRP A 430 -14.54 20.09 14.87
CA TRP A 430 -15.42 20.98 14.10
C TRP A 430 -16.83 21.06 14.68
N TRP A 431 -17.45 19.91 14.92
CA TRP A 431 -18.80 19.84 15.49
C TRP A 431 -18.90 20.65 16.77
N ALA A 432 -17.97 20.42 17.70
CA ALA A 432 -18.00 21.07 18.99
C ALA A 432 -17.63 22.57 18.89
N LYS A 433 -16.90 23.00 17.85
CA LYS A 433 -16.64 24.42 17.57
C LYS A 433 -17.88 25.12 17.01
N LEU A 434 -18.54 24.52 16.02
CA LEU A 434 -19.79 25.02 15.45
C LEU A 434 -20.90 25.09 16.50
N TRP A 435 -21.02 24.06 17.35
CA TRP A 435 -21.95 24.05 18.48
C TRP A 435 -21.76 25.24 19.42
N SER A 436 -20.50 25.59 19.72
CA SER A 436 -20.19 26.73 20.59
C SER A 436 -20.57 28.08 19.96
N LEU A 437 -20.44 28.20 18.63
CA LEU A 437 -20.84 29.40 17.90
C LEU A 437 -22.35 29.56 17.82
N CYS A 438 -23.08 28.47 17.53
CA CYS A 438 -24.54 28.49 17.42
C CYS A 438 -25.21 28.78 18.78
N ASN A 439 -24.70 28.21 19.88
CA ASN A 439 -25.34 28.31 21.20
C ASN A 439 -24.83 29.48 22.07
N SER A 440 -23.81 30.22 21.63
CA SER A 440 -23.25 31.34 22.41
C SER A 440 -22.64 32.45 21.55
N PRO A 441 -23.38 33.02 20.57
CA PRO A 441 -22.88 34.12 19.74
C PRO A 441 -22.48 35.35 20.58
N ALA A 442 -23.20 35.61 21.68
CA ALA A 442 -22.91 36.72 22.60
C ALA A 442 -21.65 36.53 23.46
N SER A 443 -21.26 35.28 23.76
CA SER A 443 -20.04 34.96 24.53
C SER A 443 -18.80 35.11 23.65
N PHE A 444 -18.87 34.75 22.37
CA PHE A 444 -17.79 34.90 21.39
C PHE A 444 -17.43 36.37 21.17
N VAL A 445 -18.44 37.24 20.98
CA VAL A 445 -18.24 38.70 20.86
C VAL A 445 -17.67 39.31 22.15
N LYS A 446 -18.08 38.83 23.32
CA LYS A 446 -17.52 39.26 24.62
C LYS A 446 -16.06 38.81 24.81
N ARG A 447 -15.71 37.58 24.42
CA ARG A 447 -14.34 37.04 24.53
C ARG A 447 -13.38 37.78 23.61
N HIS A 448 -13.77 38.04 22.35
CA HIS A 448 -12.97 38.85 21.42
C HIS A 448 -12.80 40.31 21.87
N LYS A 449 -13.87 40.95 22.41
CA LYS A 449 -13.75 42.29 23.00
C LYS A 449 -12.83 42.31 24.23
N SER A 450 -12.83 41.27 25.06
CA SER A 450 -11.94 41.17 26.23
C SER A 450 -10.47 40.97 25.86
N LEU A 451 -10.18 40.24 24.77
CA LEU A 451 -8.83 40.06 24.24
C LEU A 451 -8.28 41.36 23.63
N SER A 452 -9.09 42.09 22.87
CA SER A 452 -8.73 43.42 22.36
C SER A 452 -8.46 44.42 23.49
N LYS A 453 -9.23 44.37 24.59
CA LYS A 453 -9.01 45.24 25.75
C LYS A 453 -7.75 44.89 26.54
N ARG A 454 -7.48 43.59 26.77
CA ARG A 454 -6.24 43.13 27.42
C ARG A 454 -5.00 43.37 26.57
N GLN A 455 -5.10 43.25 25.25
CA GLN A 455 -4.02 43.65 24.35
C GLN A 455 -3.82 45.16 24.35
N LEU A 456 -4.85 45.99 24.52
CA LEU A 456 -4.64 47.44 24.66
C LEU A 456 -3.98 47.79 26.00
N GLU A 457 -4.41 47.15 27.10
CA GLU A 457 -3.88 47.36 28.47
C GLU A 457 -2.47 46.79 28.70
N THR A 458 -1.88 46.08 27.73
CA THR A 458 -0.50 45.58 27.78
C THR A 458 0.48 46.38 26.92
N TRP A 459 -0.02 47.36 26.16
CA TRP A 459 0.78 48.28 25.33
C TRP A 459 0.85 49.71 25.90
N GLU A 460 0.07 50.02 26.93
CA GLU A 460 0.27 51.15 27.86
C GLU A 460 1.10 50.70 29.07
#